data_AF-A0A401SJB7-F1
#
_entry.id   AF-A0A401SJB7-F1
#
_cell.length_a   1.000
_cell.length_b   1.000
_cell.length_c   1.000
_cell.angle_alpha   90.00
_cell.angle_beta   90.00
_cell.angle_gamma   90.00
#
_symmetry.space_group_name_H-M   'P 1'
#
loop_
_entity.id
_entity.type
_entity.pdbx_description
1 polymer ?
#
loop_
_entity_poly.entity_id
_entity_poly.type
_entity_poly.pdbx_seq_one_letter_code
_entity_poly.pdbx_strand_id
1 'polypeptide(L)'
;MPRPAIGGCRPMGAAEGEVGGSSQSTVGSVGGDNLPGPYREPLLVDSRQRTSLTMRVKVVAADAEFQPELTNAGCRLTVVKFTMKGCGPCVRIAPTFSAMSSKYPHAVFLEVDVHQCQQTATANNITATPSFLFFRNKVRIDQLHGADANGLEEKIKQHLENDPGIEDLDIPRGYMDLMPFINKAGCECLNESDEYGFDNCLQKDTTYLESDCDEQLLVTIAFNQPVKLYSMRLQAPDNGRGPKFVKIFTNLPRSFDFDDAERSEPTQTLELTSEDLQEDGVVPLRYVKFQNVNSVTLFIKSNQGDEDTTRINYLAFIGTPVQTTNMLDFRRIAGKKGESH
;
A
#
# COMPACT_ATOMS: atom_id res chain seq x y z
N MET A 1 -32.67 56.84 7.52
CA MET A 1 -34.08 56.50 7.84
C MET A 1 -34.19 54.98 8.02
N PRO A 2 -35.06 54.50 8.92
CA PRO A 2 -34.85 53.26 9.69
C PRO A 2 -35.80 52.10 9.33
N ARG A 3 -35.38 50.86 9.70
CA ARG A 3 -36.06 49.63 10.28
C ARG A 3 -37.55 49.32 9.93
N PRO A 4 -38.09 48.08 10.08
CA PRO A 4 -37.84 47.04 11.12
C PRO A 4 -37.76 45.58 10.58
N ALA A 5 -37.19 44.57 11.26
CA ALA A 5 -37.46 43.89 12.56
C ALA A 5 -38.69 42.95 12.57
N ILE A 6 -38.51 41.75 13.15
CA ILE A 6 -39.42 40.79 13.88
C ILE A 6 -38.72 39.40 13.75
N GLY A 7 -38.23 38.67 14.77
CA GLY A 7 -38.82 38.28 16.07
C GLY A 7 -39.61 36.97 15.88
N GLY A 8 -39.50 35.86 16.61
CA GLY A 8 -38.77 35.43 17.80
C GLY A 8 -39.29 34.03 18.23
N CYS A 9 -38.55 33.39 19.15
CA CYS A 9 -38.97 32.45 20.21
C CYS A 9 -39.53 31.02 19.94
N ARG A 10 -38.72 30.05 20.44
CA ARG A 10 -38.95 28.74 21.13
C ARG A 10 -40.27 28.57 21.96
N PRO A 11 -40.49 27.46 22.74
CA PRO A 11 -40.44 25.99 22.51
C PRO A 11 -41.67 25.25 23.18
N MET A 12 -41.59 23.92 23.37
CA MET A 12 -42.15 23.08 24.46
C MET A 12 -43.48 22.28 24.27
N GLY A 13 -43.49 21.04 24.81
CA GLY A 13 -44.66 20.18 25.13
C GLY A 13 -44.67 18.84 24.35
N ALA A 14 -44.44 17.62 24.88
CA ALA A 14 -44.90 16.87 26.06
C ALA A 14 -46.26 16.14 25.90
N ALA A 15 -46.35 14.95 26.54
CA ALA A 15 -47.52 14.08 26.83
C ALA A 15 -47.97 13.10 25.71
N GLU A 16 -47.94 11.77 25.85
CA GLU A 16 -48.58 10.79 26.79
C GLU A 16 -49.90 10.19 26.26
N GLY A 17 -50.14 8.90 26.57
CA GLY A 17 -51.38 8.13 26.35
C GLY A 17 -51.10 6.75 25.73
N GLU A 18 -50.81 5.67 26.45
CA GLU A 18 -51.65 4.81 27.33
C GLU A 18 -52.82 4.03 26.68
N VAL A 19 -52.97 2.80 27.20
CA VAL A 19 -54.13 1.86 27.19
C VAL A 19 -54.32 1.01 25.92
N GLY A 20 -54.51 -0.31 25.94
CA GLY A 20 -54.66 -1.30 27.01
C GLY A 20 -55.59 -2.45 26.56
N GLY A 21 -55.31 -3.67 27.07
CA GLY A 21 -56.23 -4.82 27.20
C GLY A 21 -56.65 -5.55 25.91
N SER A 22 -57.03 -6.83 25.88
CA SER A 22 -56.98 -8.00 26.78
C SER A 22 -58.04 -8.97 26.26
N SER A 23 -57.74 -10.25 26.04
CA SER A 23 -58.63 -11.43 26.20
C SER A 23 -57.86 -12.69 25.75
N GLN A 24 -57.54 -13.65 26.63
CA GLN A 24 -58.37 -14.80 27.06
C GLN A 24 -58.77 -15.72 25.87
N SER A 25 -58.64 -17.05 25.86
CA SER A 25 -58.38 -18.03 26.93
C SER A 25 -58.31 -19.47 26.37
N THR A 26 -57.55 -20.33 27.05
CA THR A 26 -57.78 -21.76 27.40
C THR A 26 -57.82 -22.94 26.39
N VAL A 27 -56.85 -23.85 26.62
CA VAL A 27 -56.87 -25.34 26.84
C VAL A 27 -57.33 -26.31 25.74
N GLY A 28 -56.51 -27.36 25.49
CA GLY A 28 -56.97 -28.69 25.04
C GLY A 28 -55.89 -29.61 24.47
N SER A 29 -55.75 -30.83 25.02
CA SER A 29 -54.69 -31.82 24.76
C SER A 29 -55.07 -32.97 23.79
N VAL A 30 -54.05 -33.77 23.40
CA VAL A 30 -54.01 -35.24 23.09
C VAL A 30 -54.21 -35.76 21.64
N GLY A 31 -53.26 -36.61 21.18
CA GLY A 31 -53.40 -37.75 20.23
C GLY A 31 -53.51 -37.40 18.74
N GLY A 32 -52.96 -38.08 17.73
CA GLY A 32 -52.56 -39.48 17.53
C GLY A 32 -53.23 -40.03 16.25
N ASP A 33 -52.43 -40.50 15.28
CA ASP A 33 -52.75 -41.40 14.13
C ASP A 33 -53.20 -40.90 12.72
N ASN A 34 -52.40 -41.35 11.74
CA ASN A 34 -52.67 -41.90 10.40
C ASN A 34 -53.10 -41.05 9.16
N LEU A 35 -52.30 -41.26 8.11
CA LEU A 35 -52.36 -40.97 6.65
C LEU A 35 -53.70 -41.35 5.94
N PRO A 36 -53.92 -41.10 4.62
CA PRO A 36 -53.15 -40.35 3.59
C PRO A 36 -54.03 -39.37 2.74
N GLY A 37 -53.40 -38.49 1.95
CA GLY A 37 -54.08 -37.67 0.94
C GLY A 37 -53.15 -37.16 -0.18
N PRO A 38 -53.65 -36.90 -1.40
CA PRO A 38 -52.86 -37.03 -2.63
C PRO A 38 -52.49 -35.69 -3.30
N TYR A 39 -51.51 -35.75 -4.21
CA TYR A 39 -51.09 -34.74 -5.22
C TYR A 39 -50.91 -33.27 -4.77
N ARG A 40 -49.64 -32.84 -4.65
CA ARG A 40 -49.21 -31.46 -4.94
C ARG A 40 -47.91 -31.45 -5.75
N GLU A 41 -47.91 -30.66 -6.81
CA GLU A 41 -46.77 -30.32 -7.67
C GLU A 41 -45.55 -29.84 -6.86
N PRO A 42 -44.32 -30.06 -7.38
CA PRO A 42 -43.12 -29.61 -6.71
C PRO A 42 -42.98 -28.08 -6.82
N LEU A 43 -43.01 -27.40 -5.67
CA LEU A 43 -42.56 -26.02 -5.54
C LEU A 43 -41.04 -25.98 -5.67
N LEU A 44 -40.57 -25.22 -6.65
CA LEU A 44 -39.19 -24.78 -6.87
C LEU A 44 -38.52 -24.35 -5.56
N VAL A 45 -37.54 -25.14 -5.09
CA VAL A 45 -36.57 -24.65 -4.12
C VAL A 45 -35.47 -23.95 -4.90
N ASP A 46 -35.45 -22.63 -4.75
CA ASP A 46 -34.49 -21.69 -5.32
C ASP A 46 -33.06 -22.11 -4.93
N SER A 47 -32.32 -22.62 -5.93
CA SER A 47 -30.90 -22.93 -5.83
C SER A 47 -30.11 -21.63 -5.82
N ARG A 48 -30.07 -20.96 -4.66
CA ARG A 48 -29.16 -19.82 -4.44
C ARG A 48 -28.35 -20.04 -3.18
N GLN A 49 -27.04 -19.86 -3.38
CA GLN A 49 -25.96 -19.78 -2.40
C GLN A 49 -25.36 -21.11 -1.92
N ARG A 50 -24.76 -21.82 -2.88
CA ARG A 50 -23.41 -22.34 -2.66
C ARG A 50 -22.47 -21.61 -3.61
N THR A 51 -22.00 -20.44 -3.19
CA THR A 51 -20.95 -19.70 -3.90
C THR A 51 -19.71 -20.59 -3.91
N SER A 52 -19.39 -21.12 -5.08
CA SER A 52 -18.13 -21.82 -5.35
C SER A 52 -16.97 -20.89 -4.96
N LEU A 53 -16.10 -21.32 -4.05
CA LEU A 53 -14.81 -20.68 -3.79
C LEU A 53 -13.95 -20.87 -5.04
N THR A 54 -14.07 -19.95 -6.00
CA THR A 54 -13.25 -19.97 -7.20
C THR A 54 -11.80 -19.67 -6.82
N MET A 55 -10.92 -20.65 -7.02
CA MET A 55 -9.47 -20.47 -6.91
C MET A 55 -9.04 -19.29 -7.80
N ARG A 56 -8.30 -18.32 -7.25
CA ARG A 56 -7.93 -17.07 -7.94
C ARG A 56 -6.46 -17.04 -8.42
N VAL A 57 -5.81 -18.20 -8.47
CA VAL A 57 -4.47 -18.30 -9.05
C VAL A 57 -4.58 -18.32 -10.56
N LYS A 58 -4.02 -17.31 -11.22
CA LYS A 58 -3.98 -17.22 -12.67
C LYS A 58 -2.70 -17.86 -13.20
N VAL A 59 -2.84 -18.82 -14.10
CA VAL A 59 -1.70 -19.43 -14.78
C VAL A 59 -1.27 -18.54 -15.94
N VAL A 60 0.03 -18.22 -15.99
CA VAL A 60 0.67 -17.54 -17.12
C VAL A 60 1.18 -18.62 -18.06
N ALA A 61 0.54 -18.76 -19.22
CA ALA A 61 0.78 -19.88 -20.13
C ALA A 61 1.97 -19.63 -21.08
N ALA A 62 2.33 -18.37 -21.31
CA ALA A 62 3.41 -17.98 -22.21
C ALA A 62 4.14 -16.72 -21.72
N ASP A 63 5.41 -16.58 -22.13
CA ASP A 63 6.26 -15.43 -21.79
C ASP A 63 5.60 -14.08 -22.13
N ALA A 64 4.85 -14.02 -23.24
CA ALA A 64 4.18 -12.80 -23.70
C ALA A 64 3.05 -12.32 -22.77
N GLU A 65 2.51 -13.20 -21.92
CA GLU A 65 1.39 -12.90 -21.03
C GLU A 65 1.85 -12.27 -19.70
N PHE A 66 3.09 -12.53 -19.28
CA PHE A 66 3.58 -12.12 -17.97
C PHE A 66 3.51 -10.60 -17.75
N GLN A 67 3.99 -9.80 -18.70
CA GLN A 67 4.00 -8.34 -18.61
C GLN A 67 2.57 -7.73 -18.66
N PRO A 68 1.67 -8.18 -19.54
CA PRO A 68 0.24 -7.84 -19.46
C PRO A 68 -0.38 -8.14 -18.09
N GLU A 69 -0.09 -9.28 -17.47
CA GLU A 69 -0.62 -9.60 -16.13
C GLU A 69 -0.13 -8.63 -15.05
N LEU A 70 1.17 -8.33 -15.03
CA LEU A 70 1.71 -7.31 -14.12
C LEU A 70 1.11 -5.92 -14.39
N THR A 71 0.79 -5.62 -15.66
CA THR A 71 0.15 -4.34 -16.04
C THR A 71 -1.30 -4.28 -15.56
N ASN A 72 -2.06 -5.36 -15.71
CA ASN A 72 -3.46 -5.45 -15.29
C ASN A 72 -3.60 -5.49 -13.76
N ALA A 73 -2.57 -5.95 -13.04
CA ALA A 73 -2.53 -5.88 -11.60
C ALA A 73 -2.49 -4.43 -11.08
N GLY A 74 -1.80 -3.54 -11.80
CA GLY A 74 -1.63 -2.14 -11.40
C GLY A 74 -0.85 -2.00 -10.10
N CYS A 75 -1.39 -1.21 -9.17
CA CYS A 75 -0.79 -0.95 -7.85
C CYS A 75 -0.96 -2.12 -6.86
N ARG A 76 -1.81 -3.11 -7.17
CA ARG A 76 -2.05 -4.24 -6.27
C ARG A 76 -0.81 -5.11 -6.16
N LEU A 77 -0.58 -5.66 -4.96
CA LEU A 77 0.42 -6.69 -4.78
C LEU A 77 0.19 -7.86 -5.75
N THR A 78 1.21 -8.25 -6.49
CA THR A 78 1.21 -9.43 -7.35
C THR A 78 2.22 -10.45 -6.84
N VAL A 79 1.73 -11.61 -6.41
CA VAL A 79 2.55 -12.72 -5.90
C VAL A 79 2.67 -13.77 -7.00
N VAL A 80 3.89 -13.97 -7.50
CA VAL A 80 4.19 -14.86 -8.63
C VAL A 80 4.93 -16.09 -8.13
N LYS A 81 4.30 -17.27 -8.22
CA LYS A 81 4.94 -18.56 -7.94
C LYS A 81 5.55 -19.12 -9.23
N PHE A 82 6.87 -19.20 -9.28
CA PHE A 82 7.60 -19.96 -10.29
C PHE A 82 7.65 -21.44 -9.90
N THR A 83 7.21 -22.31 -10.80
CA THR A 83 7.04 -23.76 -10.57
C THR A 83 7.63 -24.56 -11.74
N MET A 84 7.76 -25.88 -11.57
CA MET A 84 8.09 -26.80 -12.64
C MET A 84 7.37 -28.14 -12.44
N LYS A 85 7.13 -28.86 -13.55
CA LYS A 85 6.58 -30.22 -13.49
C LYS A 85 7.55 -31.18 -12.78
N GLY A 86 7.02 -32.11 -12.00
CA GLY A 86 7.83 -33.09 -11.25
C GLY A 86 8.53 -32.53 -10.00
N CYS A 87 8.30 -31.27 -9.64
CA CYS A 87 8.82 -30.67 -8.42
C CYS A 87 7.96 -31.03 -7.20
N GLY A 88 8.43 -31.97 -6.37
CA GLY A 88 7.77 -32.37 -5.13
C GLY A 88 7.44 -31.19 -4.18
N PRO A 89 8.39 -30.29 -3.88
CA PRO A 89 8.12 -29.11 -3.06
C PRO A 89 7.04 -28.18 -3.65
N CYS A 90 7.01 -28.03 -4.98
CA CYS A 90 6.02 -27.21 -5.68
C CYS A 90 4.60 -27.78 -5.53
N VAL A 91 4.46 -29.11 -5.63
CA VAL A 91 3.19 -29.81 -5.38
C VAL A 91 2.74 -29.63 -3.94
N ARG A 92 3.66 -29.71 -2.96
CA ARG A 92 3.32 -29.55 -1.54
C ARG A 92 2.79 -28.16 -1.20
N ILE A 93 3.36 -27.10 -1.78
CA ILE A 93 2.94 -25.72 -1.45
C ILE A 93 1.76 -25.22 -2.30
N ALA A 94 1.43 -25.89 -3.41
CA ALA A 94 0.35 -25.46 -4.31
C ALA A 94 -1.03 -25.30 -3.62
N PRO A 95 -1.49 -26.22 -2.74
CA PRO A 95 -2.75 -26.03 -2.02
C PRO A 95 -2.73 -24.80 -1.12
N THR A 96 -1.62 -24.57 -0.41
CA THR A 96 -1.46 -23.40 0.46
C THR A 96 -1.46 -22.11 -0.34
N PHE A 97 -0.73 -22.06 -1.45
CA PHE A 97 -0.72 -20.89 -2.34
C PHE A 97 -2.12 -20.59 -2.90
N SER A 98 -2.87 -21.62 -3.26
CA SER A 98 -4.26 -21.48 -3.70
C SER A 98 -5.16 -20.96 -2.58
N ALA A 99 -5.04 -21.49 -1.37
CA ALA A 99 -5.77 -21.01 -0.21
C ALA A 99 -5.46 -19.54 0.12
N MET A 100 -4.18 -19.12 0.01
CA MET A 100 -3.77 -17.73 0.16
C MET A 100 -4.42 -16.82 -0.90
N SER A 101 -4.58 -17.29 -2.15
CA SER A 101 -5.27 -16.50 -3.19
C SER A 101 -6.74 -16.22 -2.86
N SER A 102 -7.39 -17.12 -2.13
CA SER A 102 -8.75 -16.91 -1.62
C SER A 102 -8.76 -16.05 -0.37
N LYS A 103 -7.74 -16.18 0.50
CA LYS A 103 -7.61 -15.42 1.75
C LYS A 103 -7.28 -13.94 1.51
N TYR A 104 -6.51 -13.64 0.48
CA TYR A 104 -6.02 -12.29 0.15
C TYR A 104 -6.57 -11.83 -1.22
N PRO A 105 -7.88 -11.58 -1.34
CA PRO A 105 -8.52 -11.30 -2.63
C PRO A 105 -8.10 -9.97 -3.29
N HIS A 106 -7.43 -9.10 -2.53
CA HIS A 106 -6.88 -7.82 -2.98
C HIS A 106 -5.53 -7.96 -3.70
N ALA A 107 -4.80 -9.05 -3.46
CA ALA A 107 -3.59 -9.38 -4.19
C ALA A 107 -3.89 -10.25 -5.43
N VAL A 108 -3.04 -10.12 -6.44
CA VAL A 108 -3.07 -10.94 -7.66
C VAL A 108 -2.10 -12.11 -7.48
N PHE A 109 -2.58 -13.33 -7.69
CA PHE A 109 -1.75 -14.54 -7.58
C PHE A 109 -1.51 -15.13 -8.95
N LEU A 110 -0.24 -15.23 -9.34
CA LEU A 110 0.16 -15.80 -10.63
C LEU A 110 0.96 -17.09 -10.41
N GLU A 111 0.79 -18.03 -11.32
CA GLU A 111 1.63 -19.23 -11.42
C GLU A 111 2.33 -19.25 -12.79
N VAL A 112 3.65 -19.45 -12.78
CA VAL A 112 4.50 -19.45 -13.96
C VAL A 112 5.32 -20.73 -13.99
N ASP A 113 5.14 -21.55 -15.03
CA ASP A 113 5.98 -22.74 -15.25
C ASP A 113 7.29 -22.32 -15.94
N VAL A 114 8.43 -22.60 -15.31
CA VAL A 114 9.76 -22.19 -15.80
C VAL A 114 10.15 -22.85 -17.13
N HIS A 115 9.54 -23.98 -17.50
CA HIS A 115 9.78 -24.62 -18.79
C HIS A 115 8.89 -24.05 -19.91
N GLN A 116 7.72 -23.51 -19.57
CA GLN A 116 6.80 -22.87 -20.52
C GLN A 116 7.16 -21.39 -20.75
N CYS A 117 7.58 -20.70 -19.69
CA CYS A 117 7.97 -19.28 -19.70
C CYS A 117 9.48 -19.12 -19.43
N GLN A 118 10.31 -19.70 -20.30
CA GLN A 118 11.76 -19.77 -20.09
C GLN A 118 12.42 -18.38 -20.10
N GLN A 119 11.93 -17.48 -20.96
CA GLN A 119 12.49 -16.13 -21.03
C GLN A 119 12.19 -15.36 -19.75
N THR A 120 10.97 -15.46 -19.25
CA THR A 120 10.50 -14.84 -17.99
C THR A 120 11.24 -15.41 -16.79
N ALA A 121 11.45 -16.72 -16.73
CA ALA A 121 12.20 -17.36 -15.64
C ALA A 121 13.67 -16.95 -15.63
N THR A 122 14.32 -16.99 -16.80
CA THR A 122 15.72 -16.54 -16.96
C THR A 122 15.85 -15.08 -16.59
N ALA A 123 14.93 -14.28 -17.08
CA ALA A 123 14.86 -12.87 -16.79
C ALA A 123 14.83 -12.65 -15.27
N ASN A 124 13.82 -13.20 -14.59
CA ASN A 124 13.66 -12.99 -13.16
C ASN A 124 14.69 -13.73 -12.28
N ASN A 125 15.78 -14.25 -12.86
CA ASN A 125 16.88 -14.94 -12.20
C ASN A 125 16.41 -16.14 -11.36
N ILE A 126 15.45 -16.90 -11.89
CA ILE A 126 14.91 -18.07 -11.21
C ILE A 126 15.88 -19.24 -11.35
N THR A 127 16.52 -19.61 -10.24
CA THR A 127 17.51 -20.69 -10.18
C THR A 127 16.98 -21.97 -9.52
N ALA A 128 15.88 -21.87 -8.77
CA ALA A 128 15.25 -22.99 -8.07
C ALA A 128 13.73 -22.84 -8.02
N THR A 129 13.02 -23.96 -7.92
CA THR A 129 11.55 -23.99 -7.76
C THR A 129 11.14 -24.76 -6.49
N PRO A 130 10.07 -24.33 -5.79
CA PRO A 130 9.33 -23.11 -6.04
C PRO A 130 10.14 -21.87 -5.63
N SER A 131 9.96 -20.78 -6.37
CA SER A 131 10.40 -19.44 -5.96
C SER A 131 9.21 -18.50 -6.09
N PHE A 132 9.05 -17.60 -5.13
CA PHE A 132 7.98 -16.62 -5.08
C PHE A 132 8.58 -15.24 -5.25
N LEU A 133 8.08 -14.50 -6.23
CA LEU A 133 8.44 -13.12 -6.44
C LEU A 133 7.24 -12.22 -6.18
N PHE A 134 7.50 -11.09 -5.52
CA PHE A 134 6.48 -10.11 -5.18
C PHE A 134 6.68 -8.90 -6.07
N PHE A 135 5.62 -8.49 -6.76
CA PHE A 135 5.63 -7.34 -7.64
C PHE A 135 4.59 -6.32 -7.23
N ARG A 136 4.91 -5.05 -7.43
CA ARG A 136 3.97 -3.93 -7.38
C ARG A 136 4.31 -2.97 -8.51
N ASN A 137 3.31 -2.55 -9.27
CA ASN A 137 3.52 -1.67 -10.44
C ASN A 137 4.66 -2.16 -11.36
N LYS A 138 4.69 -3.47 -11.62
CA LYS A 138 5.68 -4.18 -12.46
C LYS A 138 7.11 -4.19 -11.93
N VAL A 139 7.35 -3.66 -10.73
CA VAL A 139 8.67 -3.71 -10.06
C VAL A 139 8.67 -4.88 -9.08
N ARG A 140 9.74 -5.68 -9.10
CA ARG A 140 9.96 -6.70 -8.08
C ARG A 140 10.35 -6.04 -6.76
N ILE A 141 9.52 -6.19 -5.74
CA ILE A 141 9.72 -5.59 -4.41
C ILE A 141 10.26 -6.58 -3.37
N ASP A 142 10.09 -7.88 -3.59
CA ASP A 142 10.60 -8.91 -2.68
C ASP A 142 10.71 -10.28 -3.38
N GLN A 143 11.37 -11.24 -2.74
CA GLN A 143 11.49 -12.62 -3.17
C GLN A 143 11.56 -13.59 -2.00
N LEU A 144 11.11 -14.82 -2.23
CA LEU A 144 11.22 -15.96 -1.30
C LEU A 144 11.56 -17.22 -2.09
N HIS A 145 12.51 -18.01 -1.59
CA HIS A 145 12.90 -19.27 -2.21
C HIS A 145 12.41 -20.46 -1.39
N GLY A 146 12.01 -21.53 -2.08
CA GLY A 146 11.63 -22.78 -1.46
C GLY A 146 10.17 -22.84 -1.00
N ALA A 147 9.75 -24.03 -0.59
CA ALA A 147 8.38 -24.31 -0.17
C ALA A 147 8.16 -23.95 1.30
N ASP A 148 8.27 -22.66 1.63
CA ASP A 148 7.98 -22.13 2.96
C ASP A 148 6.62 -21.44 2.98
N ALA A 149 5.63 -22.09 3.59
CA ALA A 149 4.27 -21.57 3.69
C ALA A 149 4.15 -20.39 4.66
N ASN A 150 4.88 -20.42 5.77
CA ASN A 150 4.76 -19.40 6.82
C ASN A 150 5.45 -18.12 6.37
N GLY A 151 6.70 -18.21 5.89
CA GLY A 151 7.43 -17.05 5.37
C GLY A 151 6.76 -16.42 4.15
N LEU A 152 6.08 -17.23 3.32
CA LEU A 152 5.26 -16.72 2.22
C LEU A 152 4.09 -15.89 2.74
N GLU A 153 3.35 -16.39 3.73
CA GLU A 153 2.21 -15.65 4.29
C GLU A 153 2.64 -14.39 5.03
N GLU A 154 3.73 -14.44 5.79
CA GLU A 154 4.32 -13.28 6.47
C GLU A 154 4.70 -12.18 5.48
N LYS A 155 5.40 -12.53 4.39
CA LYS A 155 5.72 -11.56 3.33
C LYS A 155 4.46 -11.02 2.64
N ILE A 156 3.46 -11.86 2.38
CA ILE A 156 2.18 -11.39 1.82
C ILE A 156 1.54 -10.36 2.75
N LYS A 157 1.46 -10.64 4.06
CA LYS A 157 0.91 -9.70 5.05
C LYS A 157 1.72 -8.42 5.13
N GLN A 158 3.05 -8.53 5.24
CA GLN A 158 3.95 -7.38 5.26
C GLN A 158 3.73 -6.48 4.04
N HIS A 159 3.66 -7.06 2.84
CA HIS A 159 3.46 -6.27 1.62
C HIS A 159 2.01 -5.84 1.40
N LEU A 160 1.04 -6.44 2.11
CA LEU A 160 -0.37 -6.02 2.14
C LEU A 160 -0.63 -4.89 3.14
N GLU A 161 0.01 -4.91 4.31
CA GLU A 161 0.00 -3.82 5.29
C GLU A 161 0.70 -2.59 4.72
N ASN A 162 1.76 -2.80 3.94
CA ASN A 162 2.40 -1.77 3.11
C ASN A 162 1.74 -1.63 1.71
N ASP A 163 0.60 -2.29 1.45
CA ASP A 163 -0.20 -2.04 0.25
C ASP A 163 -1.10 -0.86 0.57
N PRO A 164 -1.04 0.24 -0.19
CA PRO A 164 -2.05 1.31 -0.12
C PRO A 164 -3.41 0.82 -0.69
N GLY A 165 -3.77 -0.44 -0.43
CA GLY A 165 -4.75 -1.23 -1.15
C GLY A 165 -6.08 -0.51 -1.31
N ILE A 166 -6.39 -0.14 -2.55
CA ILE A 166 -7.72 0.22 -3.08
C ILE A 166 -8.35 1.49 -2.49
N GLU A 167 -7.91 1.99 -1.33
CA GLU A 167 -8.40 3.26 -0.77
C GLU A 167 -7.56 4.48 -1.16
N ASP A 168 -6.43 4.31 -1.86
CA ASP A 168 -5.74 5.43 -2.51
C ASP A 168 -6.16 5.54 -3.98
N LEU A 169 -7.40 6.00 -4.21
CA LEU A 169 -7.83 6.48 -5.53
C LEU A 169 -6.97 7.65 -6.05
N ASP A 170 -6.15 8.24 -5.17
CA ASP A 170 -5.42 9.49 -5.37
C ASP A 170 -3.98 9.32 -5.87
N ILE A 171 -3.43 8.09 -5.92
CA ILE A 171 -2.12 7.85 -6.56
C ILE A 171 -2.32 7.65 -8.07
N PRO A 172 -1.81 8.55 -8.94
CA PRO A 172 -2.05 8.43 -10.37
C PRO A 172 -1.43 7.15 -10.95
N ARG A 173 -2.11 6.54 -11.94
CA ARG A 173 -1.65 5.30 -12.59
C ARG A 173 -0.19 5.44 -13.05
N GLY A 174 0.66 4.54 -12.55
CA GLY A 174 2.08 4.48 -12.88
C GLY A 174 3.01 4.88 -11.74
N TYR A 175 2.51 5.52 -10.67
CA TYR A 175 3.27 5.80 -9.46
C TYR A 175 2.93 4.80 -8.34
N MET A 176 3.86 4.58 -7.41
CA MET A 176 3.71 3.75 -6.23
C MET A 176 4.22 4.46 -4.98
N ASP A 177 3.79 3.97 -3.83
CA ASP A 177 4.47 4.23 -2.57
C ASP A 177 5.91 3.68 -2.61
N LEU A 178 6.88 4.52 -2.26
CA LEU A 178 8.31 4.24 -2.30
C LEU A 178 8.88 3.71 -0.97
N MET A 179 8.07 3.53 0.07
CA MET A 179 8.47 2.93 1.34
C MET A 179 9.28 1.63 1.18
N PRO A 180 8.93 0.67 0.29
CA PRO A 180 9.72 -0.55 0.10
C PRO A 180 11.14 -0.32 -0.43
N PHE A 181 11.41 0.86 -1.00
CA PHE A 181 12.73 1.24 -1.53
C PHE A 181 13.57 2.03 -0.52
N ILE A 182 13.02 2.36 0.66
CA ILE A 182 13.78 3.09 1.68
C ILE A 182 14.79 2.14 2.35
N ASN A 183 16.05 2.58 2.36
CA ASN A 183 17.13 1.93 3.10
C ASN A 183 17.22 2.56 4.50
N LYS A 184 16.51 1.97 5.48
CA LYS A 184 16.48 2.46 6.86
C LYS A 184 17.87 2.64 7.48
N ALA A 185 18.81 1.74 7.21
CA ALA A 185 20.18 1.83 7.73
C ALA A 185 20.99 3.00 7.15
N GLY A 186 20.51 3.62 6.05
CA GLY A 186 21.08 4.82 5.47
C GLY A 186 20.28 6.09 5.74
N CYS A 187 19.17 5.99 6.49
CA CYS A 187 18.42 7.15 6.94
C CYS A 187 19.06 7.76 8.19
N GLU A 188 18.84 9.04 8.39
CA GLU A 188 19.36 9.82 9.51
C GLU A 188 18.36 10.93 9.83
N CYS A 189 18.15 11.22 11.11
CA CYS A 189 17.33 12.33 11.56
C CYS A 189 18.10 13.13 12.60
N LEU A 190 18.30 14.42 12.35
CA LEU A 190 18.87 15.33 13.34
C LEU A 190 17.77 16.07 14.10
N ASN A 191 18.03 16.30 15.39
CA ASN A 191 17.09 16.87 16.36
C ASN A 191 15.83 16.01 16.59
N GLU A 192 15.92 14.69 16.43
CA GLU A 192 14.84 13.78 16.83
C GLU A 192 14.82 13.59 18.35
N SER A 193 13.62 13.42 18.91
CA SER A 193 13.43 13.06 20.31
C SER A 193 13.91 11.66 20.62
N ASP A 194 14.49 11.47 21.81
CA ASP A 194 14.87 10.16 22.35
C ASP A 194 13.66 9.20 22.51
N GLU A 195 12.46 9.74 22.72
CA GLU A 195 11.23 8.94 22.89
C GLU A 195 10.48 8.72 21.57
N TYR A 196 10.55 9.70 20.66
CA TYR A 196 9.73 9.77 19.44
C TYR A 196 10.61 9.99 18.21
N GLY A 197 11.43 8.99 17.90
CA GLY A 197 12.39 9.03 16.80
C GLY A 197 11.80 8.83 15.40
N PHE A 198 12.66 8.92 14.39
CA PHE A 198 12.32 8.93 12.97
C PHE A 198 11.60 7.67 12.47
N ASP A 199 11.95 6.49 12.98
CA ASP A 199 11.33 5.23 12.54
C ASP A 199 9.80 5.20 12.75
N ASN A 200 9.29 6.00 13.69
CA ASN A 200 7.88 6.11 14.02
C ASN A 200 7.07 6.75 12.90
N CYS A 201 7.63 7.74 12.18
CA CYS A 201 6.89 8.41 11.11
C CYS A 201 6.91 7.64 9.77
N LEU A 202 7.63 6.52 9.70
CA LEU A 202 7.66 5.66 8.51
C LEU A 202 6.53 4.63 8.46
N GLN A 203 5.70 4.54 9.50
CA GLN A 203 4.58 3.60 9.57
C GLN A 203 3.29 4.39 9.83
N LYS A 204 2.17 3.98 9.23
CA LYS A 204 0.84 4.51 9.58
C LYS A 204 0.37 3.86 10.88
N ASP A 205 1.05 4.16 11.98
CA ASP A 205 0.63 3.75 13.31
C ASP A 205 0.30 4.98 14.17
N THR A 206 0.04 4.75 15.46
CA THR A 206 -0.30 5.82 16.42
C THR A 206 0.91 6.57 16.96
N THR A 207 2.12 6.19 16.56
CA THR A 207 3.37 6.84 16.98
C THR A 207 3.68 8.02 16.06
N TYR A 208 4.70 8.79 16.40
CA TYR A 208 5.09 9.98 15.64
C TYR A 208 6.58 10.25 15.82
N LEU A 209 7.13 11.04 14.91
CA LEU A 209 8.42 11.73 15.06
C LEU A 209 8.15 13.08 15.72
N GLU A 210 8.93 13.43 16.72
CA GLU A 210 8.92 14.74 17.39
C GLU A 210 10.33 15.31 17.47
N SER A 211 10.44 16.63 17.33
CA SER A 211 11.70 17.34 17.54
C SER A 211 12.02 17.54 19.02
N ASP A 212 13.31 17.50 19.38
CA ASP A 212 13.74 17.53 20.79
C ASP A 212 13.93 18.96 21.32
N CYS A 213 14.79 19.75 20.69
CA CYS A 213 15.22 21.04 21.25
C CYS A 213 14.40 22.24 20.77
N ASP A 214 14.00 22.24 19.50
CA ASP A 214 13.29 23.33 18.83
C ASP A 214 12.41 22.76 17.70
N GLU A 215 11.75 23.60 16.92
CA GLU A 215 10.86 23.18 15.84
C GLU A 215 11.57 22.62 14.60
N GLN A 216 12.90 22.70 14.53
CA GLN A 216 13.65 22.29 13.35
C GLN A 216 13.92 20.80 13.33
N LEU A 217 13.77 20.18 12.16
CA LEU A 217 14.13 18.78 11.94
C LEU A 217 14.90 18.65 10.64
N LEU A 218 15.92 17.81 10.63
CA LEU A 218 16.63 17.44 9.41
C LEU A 218 16.50 15.94 9.17
N VAL A 219 15.62 15.56 8.25
CA VAL A 219 15.29 14.16 7.96
C VAL A 219 15.93 13.75 6.64
N THR A 220 16.91 12.87 6.67
CA THR A 220 17.55 12.28 5.50
C THR A 220 17.06 10.87 5.26
N ILE A 221 16.50 10.63 4.07
CA ILE A 221 16.01 9.34 3.62
C ILE A 221 16.87 8.84 2.47
N ALA A 222 17.48 7.67 2.64
CA ALA A 222 18.22 6.98 1.60
C ALA A 222 17.35 5.92 0.93
N PHE A 223 17.48 5.78 -0.39
CA PHE A 223 16.84 4.72 -1.16
C PHE A 223 17.86 3.62 -1.51
N ASN A 224 17.40 2.37 -1.58
CA ASN A 224 18.21 1.21 -1.98
C ASN A 224 18.54 1.19 -3.48
N GLN A 225 17.84 1.98 -4.27
CA GLN A 225 18.08 2.21 -5.69
C GLN A 225 17.58 3.60 -6.08
N PRO A 226 18.05 4.18 -7.20
CA PRO A 226 17.60 5.49 -7.61
C PRO A 226 16.11 5.51 -7.94
N VAL A 227 15.39 6.51 -7.43
CA VAL A 227 13.94 6.71 -7.65
C VAL A 227 13.64 8.06 -8.29
N LYS A 228 12.42 8.20 -8.78
CA LYS A 228 11.80 9.42 -9.24
C LYS A 228 10.69 9.80 -8.27
N LEU A 229 10.74 11.00 -7.71
CA LEU A 229 9.72 11.47 -6.77
C LEU A 229 8.69 12.31 -7.51
N TYR A 230 7.41 11.97 -7.33
CA TYR A 230 6.28 12.67 -7.93
C TYR A 230 5.55 13.54 -6.90
N SER A 231 5.26 12.96 -5.75
CA SER A 231 4.65 13.65 -4.60
C SER A 231 5.17 13.03 -3.31
N MET A 232 4.85 13.68 -2.19
CA MET A 232 5.05 13.11 -0.86
C MET A 232 3.76 13.24 -0.05
N ARG A 233 3.64 12.41 0.97
CA ARG A 233 2.63 12.53 2.02
C ARG A 233 3.35 12.89 3.29
N LEU A 234 2.88 13.93 3.96
CA LEU A 234 3.44 14.39 5.21
C LEU A 234 2.29 14.71 6.15
N GLN A 235 1.91 13.76 6.97
CA GLN A 235 0.78 13.89 7.89
C GLN A 235 1.28 14.38 9.25
N ALA A 236 0.48 15.23 9.89
CA ALA A 236 0.83 15.84 11.16
C ALA A 236 -0.44 16.11 11.99
N PRO A 237 -0.32 16.41 13.29
CA PRO A 237 -1.49 16.66 14.11
C PRO A 237 -2.08 18.06 13.84
N ASP A 238 -3.39 18.18 13.92
CA ASP A 238 -4.15 19.43 13.74
C ASP A 238 -4.03 20.41 14.93
N ASN A 239 -2.96 20.30 15.73
CA ASN A 239 -2.71 21.13 16.91
C ASN A 239 -1.67 22.24 16.67
N GLY A 240 -1.30 22.49 15.41
CA GLY A 240 -0.31 23.52 15.05
C GLY A 240 1.14 23.04 15.00
N ARG A 241 1.46 21.86 15.56
CA ARG A 241 2.84 21.32 15.57
C ARG A 241 3.26 20.67 14.25
N GLY A 242 2.39 20.66 13.24
CA GLY A 242 2.75 20.14 11.91
C GLY A 242 3.71 21.05 11.14
N PRO A 243 4.53 20.53 10.23
CA PRO A 243 5.52 21.31 9.48
C PRO A 243 4.86 22.32 8.53
N LYS A 244 5.47 23.50 8.37
CA LYS A 244 5.01 24.59 7.48
C LYS A 244 6.01 24.89 6.39
N PHE A 245 7.19 25.41 6.75
CA PHE A 245 8.25 25.69 5.78
C PHE A 245 9.21 24.51 5.70
N VAL A 246 9.24 23.84 4.54
CA VAL A 246 10.10 22.68 4.31
C VAL A 246 10.99 22.93 3.10
N LYS A 247 12.31 22.80 3.29
CA LYS A 247 13.30 22.79 2.20
C LYS A 247 13.64 21.34 1.87
N ILE A 248 13.57 20.99 0.59
CA ILE A 248 13.89 19.65 0.08
C ILE A 248 15.20 19.71 -0.70
N PHE A 249 16.12 18.81 -0.36
CA PHE A 249 17.38 18.60 -1.06
C PHE A 249 17.49 17.15 -1.53
N THR A 250 18.34 16.91 -2.52
CA THR A 250 18.55 15.56 -3.07
C THR A 250 20.02 15.26 -3.27
N ASN A 251 20.40 13.99 -3.08
CA ASN A 251 21.74 13.46 -3.36
C ASN A 251 22.88 14.22 -2.65
N LEU A 252 22.60 14.68 -1.43
CA LEU A 252 23.58 15.38 -0.60
C LEU A 252 24.55 14.41 0.10
N PRO A 253 25.74 14.90 0.51
CA PRO A 253 26.64 14.14 1.37
C PRO A 253 26.02 13.90 2.75
N ARG A 254 26.45 12.85 3.44
CA ARG A 254 25.94 12.51 4.79
C ARG A 254 26.28 13.55 5.87
N SER A 255 27.26 14.41 5.64
CA SER A 255 27.65 15.44 6.61
C SER A 255 26.79 16.70 6.56
N PHE A 256 25.68 16.68 5.82
CA PHE A 256 24.84 17.86 5.63
C PHE A 256 24.05 18.16 6.91
N ASP A 257 24.19 19.37 7.43
CA ASP A 257 23.64 19.79 8.72
C ASP A 257 22.69 21.00 8.58
N PHE A 258 22.27 21.56 9.71
CA PHE A 258 21.37 22.71 9.76
C PHE A 258 21.98 23.99 9.18
N ASP A 259 23.29 24.22 9.36
CA ASP A 259 23.97 25.39 8.83
C ASP A 259 24.06 25.33 7.30
N ASP A 260 24.36 24.14 6.76
CA ASP A 260 24.35 23.86 5.33
C ASP A 260 22.93 24.00 4.75
N ALA A 261 21.92 23.47 5.44
CA ALA A 261 20.51 23.54 5.02
C ALA A 261 19.98 24.99 4.97
N GLU A 262 20.51 25.87 5.82
CA GLU A 262 20.07 27.26 5.84
C GLU A 262 20.66 28.08 4.70
N ARG A 263 21.91 27.81 4.33
CA ARG A 263 22.68 28.56 3.32
C ARG A 263 22.52 28.03 1.91
N SER A 264 22.25 26.74 1.76
CA SER A 264 22.19 26.06 0.46
C SER A 264 20.86 26.31 -0.26
N GLU A 265 20.90 26.34 -1.60
CA GLU A 265 19.69 26.40 -2.41
C GLU A 265 19.01 25.02 -2.43
N PRO A 266 17.74 24.91 -2.01
CA PRO A 266 17.02 23.65 -2.04
C PRO A 266 16.63 23.25 -3.47
N THR A 267 16.50 21.94 -3.69
CA THR A 267 15.90 21.41 -4.92
C THR A 267 14.46 21.92 -5.06
N GLN A 268 13.70 21.96 -3.97
CA GLN A 268 12.38 22.57 -3.90
C GLN A 268 12.11 23.11 -2.49
N THR A 269 11.51 24.28 -2.40
CA THR A 269 10.93 24.81 -1.17
C THR A 269 9.42 24.60 -1.19
N LEU A 270 8.86 24.26 -0.03
CA LEU A 270 7.45 24.07 0.21
C LEU A 270 6.99 24.96 1.36
N GLU A 271 5.81 25.54 1.20
CA GLU A 271 5.03 26.16 2.26
C GLU A 271 3.75 25.34 2.36
N LEU A 272 3.68 24.47 3.36
CA LEU A 272 2.59 23.54 3.58
C LEU A 272 1.45 24.23 4.31
N THR A 273 0.24 23.83 3.98
CA THR A 273 -0.99 24.25 4.67
C THR A 273 -1.49 23.13 5.58
N SER A 274 -2.43 23.43 6.49
CA SER A 274 -3.06 22.38 7.30
C SER A 274 -3.77 21.32 6.46
N GLU A 275 -4.29 21.68 5.28
CA GLU A 275 -4.94 20.73 4.34
C GLU A 275 -3.94 19.73 3.77
N ASP A 276 -2.71 20.17 3.48
CA ASP A 276 -1.64 19.30 2.98
C ASP A 276 -1.20 18.23 4.00
N LEU A 277 -1.46 18.48 5.29
CA LEU A 277 -1.04 17.64 6.41
C LEU A 277 -2.11 16.64 6.89
N GLN A 278 -3.28 16.64 6.26
CA GLN A 278 -4.37 15.71 6.58
C GLN A 278 -4.08 14.30 6.06
N GLU A 279 -4.93 13.34 6.42
CA GLU A 279 -4.73 11.93 6.08
C GLU A 279 -4.65 11.67 4.57
N ASP A 280 -5.47 12.37 3.79
CA ASP A 280 -5.54 12.35 2.32
C ASP A 280 -4.65 13.42 1.66
N GLY A 281 -3.94 14.22 2.46
CA GLY A 281 -3.04 15.27 2.00
C GLY A 281 -1.94 14.73 1.08
N VAL A 282 -1.83 15.32 -0.12
CA VAL A 282 -0.78 14.99 -1.10
C VAL A 282 -0.01 16.25 -1.46
N VAL A 283 1.27 16.26 -1.12
CA VAL A 283 2.16 17.39 -1.42
C VAL A 283 2.83 17.16 -2.78
N PRO A 284 2.50 17.95 -3.82
CA PRO A 284 3.08 17.77 -5.14
C PRO A 284 4.55 18.20 -5.17
N LEU A 285 5.40 17.33 -5.73
CA LEU A 285 6.79 17.66 -6.01
C LEU A 285 6.95 18.02 -7.48
N ARG A 286 7.94 18.88 -7.79
CA ARG A 286 8.30 19.21 -9.17
C ARG A 286 9.08 18.05 -9.77
N TYR A 287 8.36 17.00 -10.18
CA TYR A 287 8.91 15.74 -10.71
C TYR A 287 10.13 15.92 -11.63
N VAL A 288 10.13 16.94 -12.50
CA VAL A 288 11.26 17.27 -13.39
C VAL A 288 12.61 17.48 -12.67
N LYS A 289 12.60 17.89 -11.39
CA LYS A 289 13.79 18.04 -10.54
C LYS A 289 14.17 16.76 -9.80
N PHE A 290 13.24 15.81 -9.67
CA PHE A 290 13.40 14.58 -8.90
C PHE A 290 13.40 13.36 -9.82
N GLN A 291 14.22 13.36 -10.87
CA GLN A 291 14.30 12.25 -11.83
C GLN A 291 15.28 11.14 -11.46
N ASN A 292 16.20 11.41 -10.52
CA ASN A 292 17.26 10.48 -10.16
C ASN A 292 17.71 10.75 -8.72
N VAL A 293 16.93 10.25 -7.77
CA VAL A 293 17.09 10.50 -6.34
C VAL A 293 17.57 9.22 -5.66
N ASN A 294 18.78 9.26 -5.10
CA ASN A 294 19.32 8.20 -4.24
C ASN A 294 19.11 8.53 -2.76
N SER A 295 19.12 9.82 -2.41
CA SER A 295 18.76 10.31 -1.09
C SER A 295 17.98 11.61 -1.21
N VAL A 296 17.06 11.83 -0.28
CA VAL A 296 16.29 13.07 -0.12
C VAL A 296 16.44 13.55 1.32
N THR A 297 16.72 14.83 1.50
CA THR A 297 16.83 15.46 2.81
C THR A 297 15.74 16.52 2.93
N LEU A 298 14.91 16.40 3.97
CA LEU A 298 13.88 17.36 4.34
C LEU A 298 14.41 18.19 5.51
N PHE A 299 14.56 19.49 5.29
CA PHE A 299 14.80 20.43 6.37
C PHE A 299 13.48 21.12 6.71
N ILE A 300 12.91 20.75 7.84
CA ILE A 300 11.73 21.40 8.41
C ILE A 300 12.24 22.61 9.19
N LYS A 301 11.87 23.81 8.73
CA LYS A 301 12.34 25.07 9.30
C LYS A 301 11.38 25.64 10.34
N SER A 302 10.08 25.40 10.17
CA SER A 302 9.05 25.87 11.09
C SER A 302 7.81 25.00 11.03
N ASN A 303 6.92 25.17 12.01
CA ASN A 303 5.60 24.51 12.07
C ASN A 303 4.44 25.50 11.79
N GLN A 304 3.21 24.99 11.81
CA GLN A 304 1.99 25.72 11.44
C GLN A 304 1.59 26.77 12.49
N GLY A 305 1.83 26.47 13.76
CA GLY A 305 1.35 27.24 14.91
C GLY A 305 2.41 28.08 15.63
N ASP A 306 3.64 28.15 15.12
CA ASP A 306 4.80 28.71 15.81
C ASP A 306 5.02 28.07 17.20
N GLU A 307 4.78 26.76 17.28
CA GLU A 307 4.96 25.93 18.47
C GLU A 307 6.45 25.64 18.71
N ASP A 308 6.83 25.26 19.93
CA ASP A 308 8.24 25.03 20.30
C ASP A 308 8.88 23.83 19.57
N THR A 309 8.07 22.96 18.97
CA THR A 309 8.49 21.65 18.43
C THR A 309 7.59 21.23 17.28
N THR A 310 8.13 20.43 16.38
CA THR A 310 7.43 19.89 15.22
C THR A 310 7.12 18.42 15.41
N ARG A 311 5.92 18.00 15.02
CA ARG A 311 5.49 16.59 14.98
C ARG A 311 5.14 16.15 13.57
N ILE A 312 5.56 14.93 13.24
CA ILE A 312 5.24 14.26 11.98
C ILE A 312 4.69 12.87 12.31
N ASN A 313 3.44 12.62 11.96
CA ASN A 313 2.77 11.34 12.17
C ASN A 313 3.13 10.34 11.09
N TYR A 314 3.20 10.79 9.83
CA TYR A 314 3.48 9.89 8.71
C TYR A 314 4.21 10.64 7.60
N LEU A 315 5.27 10.02 7.06
CA LEU A 315 6.04 10.55 5.95
C LEU A 315 6.21 9.45 4.89
N ALA A 316 5.65 9.63 3.70
CA ALA A 316 5.85 8.73 2.57
C ALA A 316 6.19 9.48 1.29
N PHE A 317 6.91 8.81 0.39
CA PHE A 317 7.16 9.33 -0.96
C PHE A 317 6.40 8.51 -1.99
N ILE A 318 5.79 9.20 -2.95
CA ILE A 318 5.09 8.59 -4.07
C ILE A 318 5.88 8.86 -5.35
N GLY A 319 6.12 7.80 -6.12
CA GLY A 319 6.98 7.91 -7.29
C GLY A 319 7.21 6.58 -8.01
N THR A 320 8.36 6.45 -8.66
CA THR A 320 8.76 5.21 -9.36
C THR A 320 10.26 5.00 -9.26
N PRO A 321 10.78 3.77 -9.26
CA PRO A 321 12.21 3.56 -9.44
C PRO A 321 12.66 3.97 -10.85
N VAL A 322 13.87 4.52 -10.96
CA VAL A 322 14.47 4.94 -12.24
C VAL A 322 14.67 3.74 -13.17
N GLN A 323 15.09 2.63 -12.58
CA GLN A 323 15.15 1.34 -13.24
C GLN A 323 14.01 0.49 -12.66
N THR A 324 12.90 0.38 -13.36
CA THR A 324 12.18 -0.90 -13.34
C THR A 324 13.21 -1.92 -13.78
N THR A 325 13.41 -3.03 -13.05
CA THR A 325 14.14 -4.16 -13.61
C THR A 325 13.32 -4.66 -14.80
N ASN A 326 13.46 -3.99 -15.93
CA ASN A 326 12.85 -4.33 -17.18
C ASN A 326 13.85 -5.24 -17.86
N MET A 327 13.56 -6.51 -17.69
CA MET A 327 14.35 -7.63 -18.17
C MET A 327 14.62 -7.63 -19.68
N LEU A 328 13.87 -6.80 -20.42
CA LEU A 328 14.00 -6.60 -21.86
C LEU A 328 15.20 -5.74 -22.25
N ASP A 329 15.78 -4.96 -21.32
CA ASP A 329 16.90 -4.05 -21.63
C ASP A 329 18.25 -4.79 -21.77
N PHE A 330 18.31 -6.09 -21.43
CA PHE A 330 19.41 -6.98 -21.81
C PHE A 330 19.14 -7.72 -23.12
N ARG A 331 18.79 -7.00 -24.20
CA ARG A 331 19.06 -7.54 -25.53
C ARG A 331 20.58 -7.55 -25.74
N ARG A 332 21.20 -8.69 -25.47
CA ARG A 332 22.53 -9.04 -25.99
C ARG A 332 22.53 -8.64 -27.47
N ILE A 333 23.40 -7.69 -27.84
CA ILE A 333 23.80 -7.48 -29.21
C ILE A 333 24.33 -8.84 -29.68
N ALA A 334 23.52 -9.55 -30.46
CA ALA A 334 23.96 -10.79 -31.07
C ALA A 334 25.19 -10.42 -31.92
N GLY A 335 26.37 -10.79 -31.42
CA GLY A 335 27.61 -10.61 -32.14
C GLY A 335 27.45 -11.22 -33.53
N LYS A 336 27.72 -10.42 -34.57
CA LYS A 336 27.76 -10.94 -35.93
C LYS A 336 28.74 -12.11 -35.95
N LYS A 337 28.20 -13.25 -36.34
CA LYS A 337 28.89 -14.52 -36.49
C LYS A 337 29.86 -14.41 -37.67
N GLY A 338 31.15 -14.54 -37.38
CA GLY A 338 32.19 -15.06 -38.27
C GLY A 338 32.57 -14.22 -39.50
N GLU A 339 33.69 -13.50 -39.40
CA GLU A 339 34.63 -13.43 -40.52
C GLU A 339 35.86 -14.28 -40.13
N SER A 340 35.89 -15.48 -40.68
CA SER A 340 37.07 -16.33 -40.74
C SER A 340 37.13 -16.91 -42.15
N HIS A 341 37.72 -16.15 -43.07
CA HIS A 341 38.79 -16.56 -43.98
C HIS A 341 39.05 -15.49 -45.03
#